data_AF-Q2G2W0-F1
#
_entry.id   AF-Q2G2W0-F1
#
_cell.length_a   1.000
_cell.length_b   1.000
_cell.length_c   1.000
_cell.angle_alpha   90.00
_cell.angle_beta   90.00
_cell.angle_gamma   90.00
#
_symmetry.space_group_name_H-M   'P 1'
#
loop_
_entity.id
_entity.type
_entity.pdbx_description
1 polymer ?
#
loop_
_entity_poly.entity_id
_entity_poly.type
_entity_poly.pdbx_seq_one_letter_code
_entity_poly.pdbx_strand_id
1 'polypeptide(L)'
;MYQQSSFKENLIHWFDENQREMPWRQTTNPYYIWLSEVMLQQTQVKTVIDYYHRFVERFPTVEVLSQASEDEVLKYWEGLGYYSRARNFHTAIKEVHDKYEGLVPKDPDQFKALKGVGPYTQAAVMSIAYNVPLATVDGNVFRVWSRLNDDYRDIKLQSTRKSYEQELLPYVTTEAGTFNQAMMELGALICTPKNPLCLFCPVQENCEAFDKGTFEKLPVKSKNVSKKVIEQSVFLIRNNQGQYLLQKRSEKLLHGMWQFPMFESEHARRKMTEKIGHDIQPVETPIFELKHQFTHLTWKIKVYAVSGAINIETLPDDMIWFDLSDRDQYTFPVPMSKIYQFING
;
A
#
# COMPACT_ATOMS: atom_id res chain seq x y z
N MET A 1 -31.83 5.87 -1.68
CA MET A 1 -31.59 5.91 -3.14
C MET A 1 -32.91 5.94 -3.89
N TYR A 2 -33.02 6.85 -4.85
CA TYR A 2 -34.18 6.97 -5.75
C TYR A 2 -33.99 6.14 -7.04
N GLN A 3 -35.11 5.85 -7.72
CA GLN A 3 -35.14 5.20 -9.04
C GLN A 3 -34.23 3.95 -9.17
N GLN A 4 -34.31 3.02 -8.21
CA GLN A 4 -33.32 1.94 -8.09
C GLN A 4 -33.18 1.03 -9.32
N SER A 5 -34.20 0.95 -10.17
CA SER A 5 -34.22 0.09 -11.36
C SER A 5 -33.23 0.52 -12.45
N SER A 6 -32.97 1.82 -12.63
CA SER A 6 -32.05 2.33 -13.66
C SER A 6 -30.60 2.44 -13.19
N PHE A 7 -30.36 2.36 -11.88
CA PHE A 7 -29.07 2.64 -11.26
C PHE A 7 -27.92 1.81 -11.83
N LYS A 8 -28.08 0.48 -11.90
CA LYS A 8 -27.02 -0.43 -12.36
C LYS A 8 -26.69 -0.20 -13.83
N GLU A 9 -27.71 -0.13 -14.68
CA GLU A 9 -27.54 0.01 -16.12
C GLU A 9 -26.85 1.33 -16.47
N ASN A 10 -27.30 2.45 -15.88
CA ASN A 10 -26.68 3.76 -16.08
C ASN A 10 -25.22 3.79 -15.61
N LEU A 11 -24.93 3.14 -14.49
CA LEU A 11 -23.58 3.07 -13.94
C LEU A 11 -22.64 2.26 -14.83
N ILE A 12 -23.07 1.09 -15.30
CA ILE A 12 -22.27 0.22 -16.16
C ILE A 12 -22.04 0.88 -17.53
N HIS A 13 -23.09 1.44 -18.14
CA HIS A 13 -22.96 2.14 -19.42
C HIS A 13 -21.93 3.29 -19.35
N TRP A 14 -22.02 4.11 -18.31
CA TRP A 14 -21.03 5.17 -18.10
C TRP A 14 -19.62 4.61 -17.92
N PHE A 15 -19.48 3.52 -17.17
CA PHE A 15 -18.18 2.91 -16.93
C PHE A 15 -17.55 2.38 -18.22
N ASP A 16 -18.33 1.73 -19.09
CA ASP A 16 -17.83 1.22 -20.37
C ASP A 16 -17.28 2.34 -21.26
N GLU A 17 -17.91 3.52 -21.25
CA GLU A 17 -17.49 4.68 -22.04
C GLU A 17 -16.36 5.51 -21.39
N ASN A 18 -16.28 5.56 -20.05
CA ASN A 18 -15.47 6.55 -19.32
C ASN A 18 -14.40 5.96 -18.40
N GLN A 19 -14.31 4.64 -18.28
CA GLN A 19 -13.30 4.02 -17.45
C GLN A 19 -11.89 4.41 -17.89
N ARG A 20 -11.00 4.69 -16.93
CA ARG A 20 -9.59 4.91 -17.25
C ARG A 20 -8.96 3.62 -17.73
N GLU A 21 -8.11 3.73 -18.73
CA GLU A 21 -7.20 2.65 -19.11
C GLU A 21 -6.23 2.37 -17.95
N MET A 22 -6.22 1.12 -17.52
CA MET A 22 -5.27 0.62 -16.53
C MET A 22 -4.74 -0.74 -16.99
N PRO A 23 -3.44 -1.03 -16.81
CA PRO A 23 -2.84 -2.27 -17.32
C PRO A 23 -3.55 -3.55 -16.85
N TRP A 24 -4.00 -3.55 -15.60
CA TRP A 24 -4.72 -4.68 -14.99
C TRP A 24 -6.19 -4.79 -15.42
N ARG A 25 -6.75 -3.82 -16.16
CA ARG A 25 -8.07 -3.94 -16.81
C ARG A 25 -8.00 -4.61 -18.18
N GLN A 26 -6.82 -4.71 -18.77
CA GLN A 26 -6.61 -5.33 -20.09
C GLN A 26 -6.38 -6.84 -20.01
N THR A 27 -6.74 -7.46 -18.87
CA THR A 27 -6.52 -8.87 -18.63
C THR A 27 -7.64 -9.44 -17.76
N THR A 28 -7.94 -10.72 -17.97
CA THR A 28 -8.79 -11.52 -17.09
C THR A 28 -7.95 -12.45 -16.19
N ASN A 29 -6.61 -12.35 -16.24
CA ASN A 29 -5.73 -13.21 -15.45
C ASN A 29 -5.85 -12.90 -13.95
N PRO A 30 -6.30 -13.86 -13.11
CA PRO A 30 -6.48 -13.66 -11.68
C PRO A 30 -5.19 -13.26 -10.94
N TYR A 31 -4.03 -13.73 -11.37
CA TYR A 31 -2.74 -13.37 -10.77
C TYR A 31 -2.45 -11.87 -10.92
N TYR A 32 -2.65 -11.35 -12.13
CA TYR A 32 -2.42 -9.94 -12.46
C TYR A 32 -3.44 -9.02 -11.78
N ILE A 33 -4.71 -9.40 -11.79
CA ILE A 33 -5.77 -8.68 -11.07
C ILE A 33 -5.47 -8.67 -9.56
N TRP A 34 -5.08 -9.80 -8.99
CA TRP A 34 -4.76 -9.86 -7.57
C TRP A 34 -3.54 -9.01 -7.22
N LEU A 35 -2.49 -9.03 -8.04
CA LEU A 35 -1.32 -8.17 -7.87
C LEU A 35 -1.71 -6.69 -7.86
N SER A 36 -2.52 -6.24 -8.82
CA SER A 36 -2.96 -4.84 -8.86
C SER A 36 -3.78 -4.46 -7.63
N GLU A 37 -4.70 -5.33 -7.21
CA GLU A 37 -5.51 -5.08 -5.99
C GLU A 37 -4.63 -4.97 -4.75
N VAL A 38 -3.59 -5.80 -4.62
CA VAL A 38 -2.63 -5.68 -3.51
C VAL A 38 -1.84 -4.38 -3.61
N MET A 39 -1.36 -4.00 -4.81
CA MET A 39 -0.61 -2.75 -5.00
C MET A 39 -1.47 -1.50 -4.76
N LEU A 40 -2.76 -1.51 -5.11
CA LEU A 40 -3.69 -0.39 -4.95
C LEU A 40 -4.11 -0.13 -3.50
N GLN A 41 -3.89 -1.08 -2.58
CA GLN A 41 -4.16 -0.88 -1.17
C GLN A 41 -3.42 0.35 -0.62
N GLN A 42 -4.17 1.41 -0.33
CA GLN A 42 -3.66 2.69 0.16
C GLN A 42 -2.58 3.33 -0.75
N THR A 43 -2.63 3.05 -2.05
CA THR A 43 -1.70 3.59 -3.05
C THR A 43 -2.49 4.17 -4.22
N GLN A 44 -2.05 5.30 -4.77
CA GLN A 44 -2.74 5.93 -5.90
C GLN A 44 -2.47 5.15 -7.21
N VAL A 45 -3.49 5.04 -8.05
CA VAL A 45 -3.43 4.39 -9.38
C VAL A 45 -2.20 4.83 -10.18
N LYS A 46 -1.99 6.14 -10.33
CA LYS A 46 -0.86 6.69 -11.10
C LYS A 46 0.51 6.21 -10.62
N THR A 47 0.64 5.94 -9.32
CA THR A 47 1.88 5.42 -8.74
C THR A 47 2.01 3.93 -8.99
N VAL A 48 0.90 3.19 -8.99
CA VAL A 48 0.93 1.73 -9.15
C VAL A 48 1.28 1.30 -10.57
N ILE A 49 0.91 2.07 -11.62
CA ILE A 49 1.11 1.69 -13.03
C ILE A 49 2.56 1.27 -13.32
N ASP A 50 3.54 2.11 -13.00
CA ASP A 50 4.96 1.82 -13.27
C ASP A 50 5.48 0.62 -12.47
N TYR A 51 5.00 0.46 -11.23
CA TYR A 51 5.39 -0.68 -10.41
C TYR A 51 4.79 -1.97 -10.92
N TYR A 52 3.53 -1.95 -11.31
CA TYR A 52 2.84 -3.09 -11.89
C TYR A 52 3.57 -3.59 -13.13
N HIS A 53 3.93 -2.70 -14.06
CA HIS A 53 4.67 -3.09 -15.27
C HIS A 53 6.01 -3.76 -14.94
N ARG A 54 6.87 -3.12 -14.14
CA ARG A 54 8.18 -3.69 -13.76
C ARG A 54 8.04 -5.00 -13.00
N PHE A 55 7.03 -5.11 -12.14
CA PHE A 55 6.79 -6.30 -11.34
C PHE A 55 6.30 -7.46 -12.21
N VAL A 56 5.36 -7.23 -13.13
CA VAL A 56 4.86 -8.25 -14.07
C VAL A 56 5.94 -8.67 -15.06
N GLU A 57 6.76 -7.73 -15.54
CA GLU A 57 7.90 -8.04 -16.41
C GLU A 57 8.90 -8.99 -15.74
N ARG A 58 9.23 -8.73 -14.46
CA ARG A 58 10.13 -9.59 -13.69
C ARG A 58 9.48 -10.91 -13.27
N PHE A 59 8.23 -10.87 -12.85
CA PHE A 59 7.49 -11.98 -12.28
C PHE A 59 6.21 -12.27 -13.10
N PRO A 60 6.35 -12.77 -14.34
CA PRO A 60 5.22 -12.91 -15.26
C PRO A 60 4.24 -14.00 -14.84
N THR A 61 4.67 -14.98 -14.03
CA THR A 61 3.85 -16.12 -13.60
C THR A 61 3.93 -16.34 -12.09
N VAL A 62 2.93 -17.04 -11.56
CA VAL A 62 2.89 -17.51 -10.16
C VAL A 62 4.14 -18.34 -9.82
N GLU A 63 4.55 -19.23 -10.72
CA GLU A 63 5.77 -20.04 -10.55
C GLU A 63 7.02 -19.17 -10.37
N VAL A 64 7.27 -18.23 -11.31
CA VAL A 64 8.45 -17.37 -11.24
C VAL A 64 8.48 -16.52 -9.97
N LEU A 65 7.32 -16.00 -9.54
CA LEU A 65 7.24 -15.25 -8.29
C LEU A 65 7.43 -16.16 -7.06
N SER A 66 6.89 -17.37 -7.07
CA SER A 66 6.99 -18.32 -5.95
C SER A 66 8.42 -18.75 -5.67
N GLN A 67 9.27 -18.82 -6.70
CA GLN A 67 10.67 -19.22 -6.59
C GLN A 67 11.59 -18.05 -6.21
N ALA A 68 11.11 -16.81 -6.27
CA ALA A 68 11.90 -15.63 -5.97
C ALA A 68 12.30 -15.55 -4.48
N SER A 69 13.45 -14.91 -4.23
CA SER A 69 13.84 -14.58 -2.86
C SER A 69 12.97 -13.45 -2.33
N GLU A 70 12.78 -13.39 -1.01
CA GLU A 70 12.01 -12.30 -0.41
C GLU A 70 12.68 -10.93 -0.63
N ASP A 71 14.01 -10.86 -0.49
CA ASP A 71 14.75 -9.61 -0.69
C ASP A 71 14.59 -9.09 -2.12
N GLU A 72 14.55 -9.98 -3.12
CA GLU A 72 14.26 -9.61 -4.51
C GLU A 72 12.83 -9.07 -4.70
N VAL A 73 11.82 -9.77 -4.16
CA VAL A 73 10.42 -9.29 -4.24
C VAL A 73 10.27 -7.92 -3.58
N LEU A 74 10.93 -7.71 -2.44
CA LEU A 74 10.92 -6.42 -1.74
C LEU A 74 11.63 -5.33 -2.53
N LYS A 75 12.65 -5.68 -3.31
CA LYS A 75 13.34 -4.73 -4.18
C LYS A 75 12.42 -4.19 -5.27
N TYR A 76 11.64 -5.05 -5.93
CA TYR A 76 10.64 -4.62 -6.91
C TYR A 76 9.43 -3.90 -6.29
N TRP A 77 9.26 -4.00 -4.96
CA TRP A 77 8.26 -3.26 -4.19
C TRP A 77 8.81 -1.96 -3.58
N GLU A 78 10.11 -1.68 -3.71
CA GLU A 78 10.80 -0.57 -3.06
C GLU A 78 10.17 0.77 -3.44
N GLY A 79 9.59 1.47 -2.46
CA GLY A 79 8.95 2.77 -2.64
C GLY A 79 7.42 2.76 -2.66
N LEU A 80 6.76 1.60 -2.87
CA LEU A 80 5.29 1.48 -2.77
C LEU A 80 4.77 1.59 -1.34
N GLY A 81 5.63 1.34 -0.35
CA GLY A 81 5.25 1.31 1.07
C GLY A 81 4.38 0.11 1.44
N TYR A 82 4.05 0.01 2.74
CA TYR A 82 3.30 -1.12 3.30
C TYR A 82 3.87 -2.49 2.88
N TYR A 83 5.17 -2.71 3.11
CA TYR A 83 5.92 -3.90 2.67
C TYR A 83 5.38 -5.25 3.17
N SER A 84 4.57 -5.25 4.24
CA SER A 84 3.82 -6.43 4.65
C SER A 84 2.89 -6.96 3.54
N ARG A 85 2.41 -6.09 2.64
CA ARG A 85 1.61 -6.48 1.47
C ARG A 85 2.40 -7.39 0.55
N ALA A 86 3.60 -6.98 0.15
CA ALA A 86 4.49 -7.76 -0.70
C ALA A 86 4.82 -9.12 -0.07
N ARG A 87 5.16 -9.12 1.23
CA ARG A 87 5.48 -10.35 1.97
C ARG A 87 4.31 -11.32 2.04
N ASN A 88 3.12 -10.80 2.37
CA ASN A 88 1.91 -11.61 2.46
C ASN A 88 1.53 -12.16 1.07
N PHE A 89 1.56 -11.31 0.05
CA PHE A 89 1.30 -11.72 -1.33
C PHE A 89 2.29 -12.80 -1.78
N HIS A 90 3.58 -12.62 -1.57
CA HIS A 90 4.60 -13.63 -1.90
C HIS A 90 4.39 -14.94 -1.14
N THR A 91 4.06 -14.89 0.15
CA THR A 91 3.71 -16.09 0.94
C THR A 91 2.50 -16.80 0.33
N ALA A 92 1.48 -16.05 -0.05
CA ALA A 92 0.26 -16.58 -0.61
C ALA A 92 0.49 -17.16 -2.03
N ILE A 93 1.34 -16.54 -2.83
CA ILE A 93 1.72 -17.03 -4.15
C ILE A 93 2.50 -18.34 -4.07
N LYS A 94 3.37 -18.50 -3.07
CA LYS A 94 4.01 -19.79 -2.76
C LYS A 94 2.97 -20.87 -2.46
N GLU A 95 1.98 -20.56 -1.62
CA GLU A 95 0.88 -21.50 -1.37
C GLU A 95 0.07 -21.81 -2.63
N VAL A 96 -0.20 -20.82 -3.49
CA VAL A 96 -0.88 -21.04 -4.78
C VAL A 96 -0.08 -21.97 -5.70
N HIS A 97 1.23 -21.77 -5.78
CA HIS A 97 2.10 -22.66 -6.53
C HIS A 97 2.06 -24.10 -6.00
N ASP A 98 2.26 -24.28 -4.69
CA ASP A 98 2.46 -25.61 -4.10
C ASP A 98 1.15 -26.41 -3.91
N LYS A 99 0.05 -25.73 -3.55
CA LYS A 99 -1.22 -26.38 -3.18
C LYS A 99 -2.29 -26.32 -4.26
N TYR A 100 -2.20 -25.34 -5.16
CA TYR A 100 -3.21 -25.10 -6.19
C TYR A 100 -2.62 -25.14 -7.61
N GLU A 101 -1.46 -25.80 -7.77
CA GLU A 101 -0.81 -26.04 -9.07
C GLU A 101 -0.58 -24.76 -9.89
N GLY A 102 -0.26 -23.65 -9.20
CA GLY A 102 -0.03 -22.35 -9.82
C GLY A 102 -1.31 -21.60 -10.24
N LEU A 103 -2.49 -22.16 -9.99
CA LEU A 103 -3.77 -21.55 -10.34
C LEU A 103 -4.41 -20.87 -9.12
N VAL A 104 -4.68 -19.57 -9.24
CA VAL A 104 -5.37 -18.82 -8.18
C VAL A 104 -6.75 -19.47 -7.92
N PRO A 105 -7.08 -19.86 -6.68
CA PRO A 105 -8.32 -20.58 -6.39
C PRO A 105 -9.56 -19.82 -6.88
N LYS A 106 -10.46 -20.54 -7.55
CA LYS A 106 -11.78 -20.01 -8.00
C LYS A 106 -12.81 -19.97 -6.87
N ASP A 107 -12.61 -20.81 -5.86
CA ASP A 107 -13.47 -20.83 -4.69
C ASP A 107 -13.15 -19.62 -3.78
N PRO A 108 -14.15 -18.78 -3.44
CA PRO A 108 -13.92 -17.59 -2.64
C PRO A 108 -13.34 -17.87 -1.25
N ASP A 109 -13.72 -18.99 -0.62
CA ASP A 109 -13.27 -19.31 0.73
C ASP A 109 -11.82 -19.82 0.73
N GLN A 110 -11.44 -20.64 -0.26
CA GLN A 110 -10.05 -21.00 -0.51
C GLN A 110 -9.17 -19.77 -0.78
N PHE A 111 -9.65 -18.86 -1.63
CA PHE A 111 -8.91 -17.62 -1.92
C PHE A 111 -8.76 -16.73 -0.67
N LYS A 112 -9.82 -16.61 0.14
CA LYS A 112 -9.79 -15.82 1.38
C LYS A 112 -8.83 -16.39 2.44
N ALA A 113 -8.63 -17.70 2.45
CA ALA A 113 -7.70 -18.34 3.38
C ALA A 113 -6.23 -17.95 3.11
N LEU A 114 -5.92 -17.48 1.90
CA LEU A 114 -4.58 -17.04 1.53
C LEU A 114 -4.13 -15.82 2.32
N LYS A 115 -2.84 -15.79 2.65
CA LYS A 115 -2.26 -14.73 3.49
C LYS A 115 -2.39 -13.35 2.86
N GLY A 116 -2.96 -12.41 3.61
CA GLY A 116 -3.16 -11.02 3.16
C GLY A 116 -4.42 -10.80 2.32
N VAL A 117 -5.21 -11.85 2.05
CA VAL A 117 -6.52 -11.70 1.40
C VAL A 117 -7.57 -11.36 2.45
N GLY A 118 -7.85 -10.06 2.60
CA GLY A 118 -8.97 -9.58 3.40
C GLY A 118 -10.30 -9.64 2.64
N PRO A 119 -11.44 -9.31 3.29
CA PRO A 119 -12.76 -9.31 2.65
C PRO A 119 -12.84 -8.46 1.39
N TYR A 120 -12.19 -7.29 1.39
CA TYR A 120 -12.12 -6.42 0.20
C TYR A 120 -11.42 -7.11 -0.98
N THR A 121 -10.21 -7.64 -0.76
CA THR A 121 -9.43 -8.30 -1.82
C THR A 121 -10.13 -9.55 -2.32
N GLN A 122 -10.76 -10.32 -1.42
CA GLN A 122 -11.59 -11.47 -1.77
C GLN A 122 -12.69 -11.04 -2.75
N ALA A 123 -13.52 -10.08 -2.37
CA ALA A 123 -14.63 -9.63 -3.21
C ALA A 123 -14.15 -9.00 -4.53
N ALA A 124 -13.12 -8.15 -4.50
CA ALA A 124 -12.58 -7.50 -5.69
C ALA A 124 -12.02 -8.52 -6.69
N VAL A 125 -11.10 -9.39 -6.28
CA VAL A 125 -10.47 -10.35 -7.19
C VAL A 125 -11.48 -11.39 -7.69
N MET A 126 -12.30 -11.96 -6.80
CA MET A 126 -13.27 -12.99 -7.20
C MET A 126 -14.36 -12.44 -8.12
N SER A 127 -14.82 -11.21 -7.92
CA SER A 127 -15.79 -10.58 -8.82
C SER A 127 -15.18 -10.18 -10.17
N ILE A 128 -13.95 -9.64 -10.19
CA ILE A 128 -13.32 -9.20 -11.45
C ILE A 128 -12.84 -10.38 -12.28
N ALA A 129 -12.13 -11.33 -11.67
CA ALA A 129 -11.50 -12.43 -12.39
C ALA A 129 -12.47 -13.60 -12.67
N TYR A 130 -13.44 -13.82 -11.79
CA TYR A 130 -14.32 -15.00 -11.85
C TYR A 130 -15.81 -14.66 -11.83
N ASN A 131 -16.18 -13.37 -11.84
CA ASN A 131 -17.57 -12.90 -11.80
C ASN A 131 -18.38 -13.48 -10.64
N VAL A 132 -17.72 -13.81 -9.52
CA VAL A 132 -18.40 -14.25 -8.31
C VAL A 132 -19.23 -13.09 -7.76
N PRO A 133 -20.50 -13.29 -7.37
CA PRO A 133 -21.42 -12.23 -6.95
C PRO A 133 -21.12 -11.72 -5.54
N LEU A 134 -19.95 -11.10 -5.37
CA LEU A 134 -19.49 -10.48 -4.13
C LEU A 134 -19.39 -8.98 -4.33
N ALA A 135 -20.13 -8.22 -3.51
CA ALA A 135 -19.99 -6.77 -3.45
C ALA A 135 -18.71 -6.41 -2.68
N THR A 136 -18.01 -5.37 -3.13
CA THR A 136 -16.82 -4.85 -2.45
C THR A 136 -16.99 -3.39 -2.10
N VAL A 137 -16.56 -3.00 -0.89
CA VAL A 137 -16.70 -1.63 -0.38
C VAL A 137 -15.35 -1.07 0.03
N ASP A 138 -14.79 -0.21 -0.83
CA ASP A 138 -13.61 0.60 -0.55
C ASP A 138 -14.01 2.03 -0.08
N GLY A 139 -13.01 2.90 0.09
CA GLY A 139 -13.26 4.29 0.47
C GLY A 139 -14.04 5.12 -0.57
N ASN A 140 -14.04 4.72 -1.84
CA ASN A 140 -14.82 5.33 -2.91
C ASN A 140 -16.27 4.87 -2.85
N VAL A 141 -16.50 3.55 -2.78
CA VAL A 141 -17.83 2.94 -2.67
C VAL A 141 -18.54 3.42 -1.41
N PHE A 142 -17.86 3.51 -0.26
CA PHE A 142 -18.45 4.09 0.95
C PHE A 142 -19.04 5.48 0.71
N ARG A 143 -18.31 6.34 0.01
CA ARG A 143 -18.74 7.72 -0.27
C ARG A 143 -19.89 7.76 -1.25
N VAL A 144 -19.78 7.03 -2.35
CA VAL A 144 -20.84 6.93 -3.38
C VAL A 144 -22.12 6.42 -2.72
N TRP A 145 -22.04 5.28 -2.05
CA TRP A 145 -23.20 4.62 -1.46
C TRP A 145 -23.83 5.44 -0.32
N SER A 146 -23.01 6.10 0.52
CA SER A 146 -23.54 7.01 1.54
C SER A 146 -24.32 8.17 0.93
N ARG A 147 -23.87 8.72 -0.21
CA ARG A 147 -24.52 9.86 -0.86
C ARG A 147 -25.78 9.42 -1.63
N LEU A 148 -25.73 8.27 -2.29
CA LEU A 148 -26.92 7.71 -2.96
C LEU A 148 -28.08 7.50 -1.99
N ASN A 149 -27.79 7.15 -0.73
CA ASN A 149 -28.78 6.84 0.30
C ASN A 149 -28.92 7.89 1.41
N ASP A 150 -28.27 9.05 1.28
CA ASP A 150 -28.24 10.10 2.32
C ASP A 150 -27.95 9.54 3.73
N ASP A 151 -26.96 8.64 3.82
CA ASP A 151 -26.70 7.80 4.97
C ASP A 151 -25.56 8.32 5.86
N TYR A 152 -25.89 8.62 7.11
CA TYR A 152 -25.00 9.23 8.11
C TYR A 152 -24.29 8.23 9.03
N ARG A 153 -24.38 6.92 8.77
CA ARG A 153 -23.62 5.91 9.53
C ARG A 153 -22.11 6.15 9.40
N ASP A 154 -21.37 5.97 10.50
CA ASP A 154 -19.91 6.13 10.49
C ASP A 154 -19.26 5.01 9.67
N ILE A 155 -18.62 5.37 8.56
CA ILE A 155 -18.00 4.41 7.64
C ILE A 155 -16.70 3.78 8.18
N LYS A 156 -16.23 4.21 9.37
CA LYS A 156 -15.13 3.53 10.07
C LYS A 156 -15.58 2.27 10.80
N LEU A 157 -16.88 2.09 11.03
CA LEU A 157 -17.39 0.91 11.73
C LEU A 157 -17.45 -0.29 10.78
N GLN A 158 -17.01 -1.45 11.27
CA GLN A 158 -17.10 -2.70 10.52
C GLN A 158 -18.56 -3.10 10.23
N SER A 159 -19.50 -2.73 11.11
CA SER A 159 -20.94 -2.95 10.90
C SER A 159 -21.46 -2.19 9.69
N THR A 160 -21.04 -0.93 9.49
CA THR A 160 -21.42 -0.12 8.32
C THR A 160 -20.94 -0.79 7.03
N ARG A 161 -19.69 -1.29 7.00
CA ARG A 161 -19.17 -2.03 5.84
C ARG A 161 -20.05 -3.21 5.48
N LYS A 162 -20.33 -4.07 6.46
CA LYS A 162 -21.14 -5.28 6.26
C LYS A 162 -22.54 -4.92 5.75
N SER A 163 -23.15 -3.86 6.29
CA SER A 163 -24.45 -3.40 5.81
C SER A 163 -24.39 -2.98 4.35
N TYR A 164 -23.37 -2.20 3.96
CA TYR A 164 -23.23 -1.74 2.57
C TYR A 164 -22.99 -2.91 1.62
N GLU A 165 -22.15 -3.86 2.00
CA GLU A 165 -21.92 -5.09 1.22
C GLU A 165 -23.23 -5.86 1.00
N GLN A 166 -24.10 -5.96 2.02
CA GLN A 166 -25.42 -6.61 1.89
C GLN A 166 -26.40 -5.80 1.04
N GLU A 167 -26.46 -4.49 1.22
CA GLU A 167 -27.31 -3.58 0.44
C GLU A 167 -26.93 -3.57 -1.06
N LEU A 168 -25.66 -3.83 -1.37
CA LEU A 168 -25.14 -3.91 -2.73
C LEU A 168 -25.36 -5.27 -3.41
N LEU A 169 -25.70 -6.34 -2.67
CA LEU A 169 -25.86 -7.69 -3.22
C LEU A 169 -26.79 -7.79 -4.44
N PRO A 170 -27.96 -7.11 -4.48
CA PRO A 170 -28.86 -7.19 -5.63
C PRO A 170 -28.20 -6.78 -6.96
N TYR A 171 -27.21 -5.87 -6.90
CA TYR A 171 -26.57 -5.30 -8.09
C TYR A 171 -25.40 -6.13 -8.63
N VAL A 172 -24.85 -7.03 -7.82
CA VAL A 172 -23.71 -7.89 -8.19
C VAL A 172 -24.10 -9.33 -8.52
N THR A 173 -25.40 -9.62 -8.68
CA THR A 173 -25.89 -10.94 -9.11
C THR A 173 -25.41 -11.34 -10.50
N THR A 174 -25.23 -10.34 -11.38
CA THR A 174 -24.60 -10.45 -12.70
C THR A 174 -23.56 -9.34 -12.84
N GLU A 175 -22.55 -9.55 -13.69
CA GLU A 175 -21.53 -8.52 -13.99
C GLU A 175 -20.89 -7.91 -12.72
N ALA A 176 -20.66 -8.76 -11.71
CA ALA A 176 -20.21 -8.34 -10.39
C ALA A 176 -18.91 -7.54 -10.47
N GLY A 177 -17.96 -8.03 -11.28
CA GLY A 177 -16.68 -7.37 -11.52
C GLY A 177 -16.84 -5.98 -12.15
N THR A 178 -17.68 -5.87 -13.19
CA THR A 178 -17.95 -4.59 -13.87
C THR A 178 -18.62 -3.61 -12.93
N PHE A 179 -19.67 -4.04 -12.22
CA PHE A 179 -20.39 -3.18 -11.28
C PHE A 179 -19.49 -2.68 -10.13
N ASN A 180 -18.70 -3.57 -9.53
CA ASN A 180 -17.76 -3.20 -8.45
C ASN A 180 -16.75 -2.17 -8.95
N GLN A 181 -16.16 -2.38 -10.12
CA GLN A 181 -15.22 -1.42 -10.72
C GLN A 181 -15.89 -0.10 -11.07
N ALA A 182 -17.11 -0.12 -11.60
CA ALA A 182 -17.87 1.08 -11.94
C ALA A 182 -18.17 1.93 -10.70
N MET A 183 -18.56 1.31 -9.59
CA MET A 183 -18.75 2.00 -8.30
C MET A 183 -17.46 2.66 -7.79
N MET A 184 -16.33 1.95 -7.88
CA MET A 184 -15.02 2.48 -7.49
C MET A 184 -14.59 3.65 -8.39
N GLU A 185 -14.79 3.52 -9.71
CA GLU A 185 -14.42 4.52 -10.70
C GLU A 185 -15.28 5.79 -10.59
N LEU A 186 -16.60 5.62 -10.36
CA LEU A 186 -17.52 6.74 -10.13
C LEU A 186 -17.08 7.55 -8.92
N GLY A 187 -16.72 6.90 -7.82
CA GLY A 187 -16.19 7.60 -6.64
C GLY A 187 -14.84 8.26 -6.92
N ALA A 188 -13.98 7.64 -7.72
CA ALA A 188 -12.66 8.19 -8.05
C ALA A 188 -12.72 9.44 -8.94
N LEU A 189 -13.65 9.49 -9.91
CA LEU A 189 -13.68 10.52 -10.96
C LEU A 189 -14.78 11.56 -10.79
N ILE A 190 -15.97 11.16 -10.35
CA ILE A 190 -17.16 12.00 -10.36
C ILE A 190 -17.57 12.37 -8.94
N CYS A 191 -17.89 11.36 -8.13
CA CYS A 191 -18.35 11.53 -6.76
C CYS A 191 -17.14 11.65 -5.83
N THR A 192 -16.33 12.69 -6.02
CA THR A 192 -15.07 12.92 -5.31
C THR A 192 -15.29 13.46 -3.88
N PRO A 193 -14.28 13.39 -2.98
CA PRO A 193 -14.42 13.89 -1.61
C PRO A 193 -14.72 15.39 -1.51
N LYS A 194 -14.15 16.19 -2.43
CA LYS A 194 -14.34 17.64 -2.51
C LYS A 194 -14.72 18.00 -3.94
N ASN A 195 -15.69 18.89 -4.11
CA ASN A 195 -16.19 19.35 -5.41
C ASN A 195 -16.62 18.19 -6.33
N PRO A 196 -17.57 17.33 -5.90
CA PRO A 196 -18.07 16.27 -6.77
C PRO A 196 -18.74 16.85 -8.02
N LEU A 197 -18.57 16.18 -9.15
CA LEU A 197 -19.09 16.58 -10.45
C LEU A 197 -20.55 16.13 -10.62
N CYS A 198 -21.42 16.49 -9.66
CA CYS A 198 -22.80 15.97 -9.59
C CYS A 198 -23.59 16.22 -10.88
N LEU A 199 -23.39 17.36 -11.54
CA LEU A 199 -24.05 17.72 -12.82
C LEU A 199 -23.69 16.77 -13.98
N PHE A 200 -22.58 16.05 -13.88
CA PHE A 200 -22.12 15.07 -14.86
C PHE A 200 -22.22 13.63 -14.34
N CYS A 201 -22.90 13.41 -13.21
CA CYS A 201 -23.00 12.10 -12.61
C CYS A 201 -24.05 11.24 -13.33
N PRO A 202 -23.69 10.05 -13.85
CA PRO A 202 -24.63 9.19 -14.60
C PRO A 202 -25.78 8.64 -13.74
N VAL A 203 -25.61 8.70 -12.41
CA VAL A 203 -26.58 8.23 -11.42
C VAL A 203 -27.08 9.38 -10.53
N GLN A 204 -27.06 10.61 -11.04
CA GLN A 204 -27.55 11.79 -10.31
C GLN A 204 -29.01 11.62 -9.89
N GLU A 205 -29.87 11.12 -10.79
CA GLU A 205 -31.30 10.91 -10.54
C GLU A 205 -31.57 9.88 -9.44
N ASN A 206 -30.59 9.03 -9.12
CA ASN A 206 -30.65 8.08 -8.03
C ASN A 206 -30.24 8.69 -6.68
N CYS A 207 -29.56 9.84 -6.67
CA CYS A 207 -28.82 10.36 -5.52
C CYS A 207 -29.67 11.22 -4.58
N GLU A 208 -30.08 10.63 -3.45
CA GLU A 208 -30.87 11.30 -2.42
C GLU A 208 -30.12 12.47 -1.77
N ALA A 209 -28.80 12.38 -1.56
CA ALA A 209 -28.02 13.47 -1.00
C ALA A 209 -27.80 14.64 -1.97
N PHE A 210 -27.90 14.41 -3.29
CA PHE A 210 -27.89 15.50 -4.27
C PHE A 210 -29.20 16.26 -4.23
N ASP A 211 -30.33 15.55 -4.30
CA ASP A 211 -31.67 16.11 -4.21
C ASP A 211 -31.86 16.95 -2.92
N LYS A 212 -31.38 16.45 -1.78
CA LYS A 212 -31.44 17.16 -0.49
C LYS A 212 -30.32 18.18 -0.24
N GLY A 213 -29.32 18.27 -1.12
CA GLY A 213 -28.16 19.15 -0.93
C GLY A 213 -27.27 18.79 0.28
N THR A 214 -27.21 17.52 0.67
CA THR A 214 -26.45 17.03 1.84
C THR A 214 -25.12 16.36 1.50
N PHE A 215 -24.81 16.16 0.22
CA PHE A 215 -23.65 15.35 -0.22
C PHE A 215 -22.28 15.80 0.35
N GLU A 216 -22.10 17.08 0.70
CA GLU A 216 -20.87 17.59 1.32
C GLU A 216 -20.65 17.09 2.75
N LYS A 217 -21.73 16.70 3.45
CA LYS A 217 -21.68 16.17 4.82
C LYS A 217 -21.31 14.67 4.86
N LEU A 218 -21.25 14.03 3.70
CA LEU A 218 -21.13 12.59 3.56
C LEU A 218 -19.85 12.17 2.81
N PRO A 219 -19.24 11.02 3.16
CA PRO A 219 -19.64 10.10 4.25
C PRO A 219 -19.21 10.62 5.64
N VAL A 220 -19.95 10.23 6.67
CA VAL A 220 -19.57 10.48 8.07
C VAL A 220 -18.38 9.59 8.46
N LYS A 221 -17.36 10.20 9.08
CA LYS A 221 -16.18 9.51 9.60
C LYS A 221 -15.86 10.01 11.00
N SER A 222 -15.74 9.11 11.99
CA SER A 222 -15.20 9.49 13.30
C SER A 222 -13.78 10.06 13.20
N LYS A 223 -13.39 10.93 14.13
CA LYS A 223 -12.07 11.60 14.12
C LYS A 223 -10.92 10.59 14.18
N ASN A 224 -9.80 10.92 13.55
CA ASN A 224 -8.57 10.12 13.66
C ASN A 224 -7.90 10.35 15.02
N VAL A 225 -7.30 9.30 15.58
CA VAL A 225 -6.43 9.40 16.75
C VAL A 225 -5.20 10.24 16.39
N SER A 226 -4.68 11.02 17.34
CA SER A 226 -3.45 11.79 17.17
C SER A 226 -2.27 10.86 16.82
N LYS A 227 -1.43 11.28 15.88
CA LYS A 227 -0.27 10.51 15.45
C LYS A 227 0.90 10.73 16.42
N LYS A 228 1.61 9.68 16.81
CA LYS A 228 2.86 9.81 17.60
C LYS A 228 3.93 10.50 16.77
N VAL A 229 4.67 11.44 17.35
CA VAL A 229 5.90 11.98 16.75
C VAL A 229 7.08 11.34 17.48
N ILE A 230 8.05 10.83 16.73
CA ILE A 230 9.25 10.19 17.27
C ILE A 230 10.47 10.89 16.67
N GLU A 231 11.37 11.33 17.54
CA GLU A 231 12.67 11.86 17.11
C GLU A 231 13.65 10.72 16.95
N GLN A 232 14.34 10.70 15.81
CA GLN A 232 15.27 9.67 15.41
C GLN A 232 16.62 10.31 15.11
N SER A 233 17.69 9.65 15.53
CA SER A 233 19.07 9.99 15.19
C SER A 233 19.63 8.88 14.30
N VAL A 234 20.18 9.28 13.15
CA VAL A 234 20.88 8.40 12.21
C VAL A 234 22.37 8.70 12.27
N PHE A 235 23.19 7.66 12.31
CA PHE A 235 24.65 7.80 12.29
C PHE A 235 25.22 7.29 10.96
N LEU A 236 25.95 8.17 10.28
CA LEU A 236 26.73 7.80 9.10
C LEU A 236 28.13 7.41 9.55
N ILE A 237 28.34 6.11 9.70
CA ILE A 237 29.61 5.51 10.11
C ILE A 237 30.33 5.01 8.87
N ARG A 238 31.61 5.34 8.72
CA ARG A 238 32.44 4.90 7.60
C ARG A 238 33.62 4.06 8.08
N ASN A 239 34.06 3.11 7.26
CA ASN A 239 35.34 2.43 7.44
C ASN A 239 36.46 3.12 6.63
N ASN A 240 37.69 2.60 6.76
CA ASN A 240 38.87 3.11 6.07
C ASN A 240 38.80 2.97 4.53
N GLN A 241 37.94 2.09 4.02
CA GLN A 241 37.71 1.90 2.59
C GLN A 241 36.66 2.87 2.03
N GLY A 242 36.03 3.69 2.89
CA GLY A 242 35.00 4.63 2.49
C GLY A 242 33.58 4.05 2.46
N GLN A 243 33.41 2.78 2.79
CA GLN A 243 32.11 2.12 2.89
C GLN A 243 31.35 2.60 4.13
N TYR A 244 30.03 2.66 4.02
CA TYR A 244 29.13 3.05 5.11
C TYR A 244 28.62 1.81 5.86
N LEU A 245 28.35 1.96 7.15
CA LEU A 245 27.68 0.92 7.92
C LEU A 245 26.18 0.93 7.60
N LEU A 246 25.64 -0.23 7.23
CA LEU A 246 24.20 -0.47 7.15
C LEU A 246 23.77 -1.51 8.18
N GLN A 247 22.49 -1.45 8.51
CA GLN A 247 21.82 -2.38 9.41
C GLN A 247 20.51 -2.89 8.77
N LYS A 248 20.24 -4.19 8.85
CA LYS A 248 18.95 -4.80 8.50
C LYS A 248 18.00 -4.66 9.68
N ARG A 249 16.84 -4.04 9.47
CA ARG A 249 15.85 -3.77 10.54
C ARG A 249 15.20 -5.06 11.05
N SER A 250 15.21 -5.26 12.36
CA SER A 250 14.50 -6.36 13.02
C SER A 250 13.12 -5.95 13.56
N GLU A 251 12.84 -4.66 13.73
CA GLU A 251 11.56 -4.22 14.28
C GLU A 251 10.40 -4.40 13.29
N LYS A 252 9.17 -4.44 13.83
CA LYS A 252 7.94 -4.62 13.04
C LYS A 252 7.77 -3.56 11.94
N LEU A 253 8.11 -2.30 12.22
CA LEU A 253 8.02 -1.22 11.25
C LEU A 253 9.22 -1.30 10.28
N LEU A 254 8.91 -1.47 8.99
CA LEU A 254 9.90 -1.63 7.92
C LEU A 254 10.83 -2.83 8.17
N HIS A 255 10.27 -3.93 8.70
CA HIS A 255 10.98 -5.16 8.98
C HIS A 255 11.73 -5.68 7.76
N GLY A 256 12.99 -6.10 7.97
CA GLY A 256 13.89 -6.66 6.96
C GLY A 256 14.44 -5.65 5.96
N MET A 257 14.12 -4.36 6.07
CA MET A 257 14.70 -3.34 5.20
C MET A 257 16.07 -2.89 5.69
N TRP A 258 16.93 -2.50 4.77
CA TRP A 258 18.24 -1.93 5.10
C TRP A 258 18.12 -0.45 5.43
N GLN A 259 18.93 0.00 6.39
CA GLN A 259 19.00 1.38 6.83
C GLN A 259 20.41 1.74 7.29
N PHE A 260 20.72 3.03 7.30
CA PHE A 260 21.79 3.54 8.14
C PHE A 260 21.39 3.37 9.61
N PRO A 261 22.33 3.06 10.53
CA PRO A 261 22.03 2.85 11.94
C PRO A 261 21.20 4.00 12.51
N MET A 262 20.02 3.66 13.03
CA MET A 262 19.01 4.63 13.45
C MET A 262 18.39 4.22 14.78
N PHE A 263 18.34 5.17 15.72
CA PHE A 263 17.78 4.99 17.05
C PHE A 263 16.89 6.16 17.42
N GLU A 264 15.88 5.91 18.27
CA GLU A 264 15.18 7.02 18.94
C GLU A 264 16.22 7.89 19.66
N SER A 265 16.12 9.22 19.47
CA SER A 265 17.21 10.16 19.79
C SER A 265 17.68 10.08 21.25
N GLU A 266 16.80 9.71 22.16
CA GLU A 266 17.15 9.46 23.55
C GLU A 266 18.16 8.30 23.68
N HIS A 267 19.38 8.66 24.11
CA HIS A 267 20.52 7.77 24.25
C HIS A 267 20.97 7.09 22.94
N ALA A 268 20.67 7.66 21.77
CA ALA A 268 21.00 7.08 20.48
C ALA A 268 22.49 6.74 20.32
N ARG A 269 23.38 7.68 20.69
CA ARG A 269 24.85 7.46 20.65
C ARG A 269 25.26 6.27 21.50
N ARG A 270 24.80 6.20 22.75
CA ARG A 270 25.14 5.10 23.67
C ARG A 270 24.70 3.75 23.11
N LYS A 271 23.45 3.66 22.62
CA LYS A 271 22.92 2.44 21.99
C LYS A 271 23.75 2.01 20.78
N MET A 272 24.20 2.97 19.97
CA MET A 272 25.05 2.68 18.82
C MET A 272 26.43 2.17 19.26
N THR A 273 27.08 2.87 20.19
CA THR A 273 28.38 2.47 20.76
C THR A 273 28.33 1.06 21.37
N GLU A 274 27.31 0.77 22.18
CA GLU A 274 27.10 -0.55 22.78
C GLU A 274 26.89 -1.63 21.72
N LYS A 275 26.14 -1.31 20.65
CA LYS A 275 25.81 -2.28 19.60
C LYS A 275 27.01 -2.73 18.78
N ILE A 276 27.92 -1.81 18.44
CA ILE A 276 29.12 -2.14 17.65
C ILE A 276 30.36 -2.38 18.50
N GLY A 277 30.27 -2.21 19.82
CA GLY A 277 31.41 -2.37 20.73
C GLY A 277 32.52 -1.33 20.52
N HIS A 278 32.21 -0.18 19.94
CA HIS A 278 33.17 0.88 19.61
C HIS A 278 32.55 2.26 19.84
N ASP A 279 33.24 3.15 20.53
CA ASP A 279 32.74 4.52 20.75
C ASP A 279 32.69 5.31 19.44
N ILE A 280 31.58 6.01 19.21
CA ILE A 280 31.39 6.86 18.05
C ILE A 280 31.42 8.33 18.46
N GLN A 281 32.02 9.17 17.62
CA GLN A 281 32.11 10.62 17.84
C GLN A 281 31.35 11.36 16.71
N PRO A 282 30.01 11.38 16.75
CA PRO A 282 29.21 12.13 15.81
C PRO A 282 29.47 13.64 15.93
N VAL A 283 29.40 14.36 14.82
CA VAL A 283 29.41 15.83 14.82
C VAL A 283 28.24 16.38 15.65
N GLU A 284 28.41 17.56 16.26
CA GLU A 284 27.41 18.13 17.18
C GLU A 284 26.10 18.53 16.46
N THR A 285 26.22 19.05 15.24
CA THR A 285 25.08 19.48 14.43
C THR A 285 24.70 18.43 13.40
N PRO A 286 23.40 18.17 13.19
CA PRO A 286 22.97 17.28 12.14
C PRO A 286 23.36 17.85 10.78
N ILE A 287 23.94 17.01 9.91
CA ILE A 287 24.31 17.40 8.55
C ILE A 287 23.11 17.37 7.60
N PHE A 288 22.06 16.66 7.96
CA PHE A 288 20.82 16.54 7.22
C PHE A 288 19.65 16.27 8.16
N GLU A 289 18.50 16.89 7.89
CA GLU A 289 17.28 16.69 8.64
C GLU A 289 16.12 16.39 7.69
N LEU A 290 15.28 15.43 8.07
CA LEU A 290 14.09 15.10 7.29
C LEU A 290 12.92 14.67 8.18
N LYS A 291 11.71 15.04 7.74
CA LYS A 291 10.47 14.55 8.30
C LYS A 291 9.91 13.45 7.40
N HIS A 292 9.60 12.29 7.98
CA HIS A 292 8.95 11.20 7.27
C HIS A 292 7.64 10.82 7.93
N GLN A 293 6.54 10.84 7.18
CA GLN A 293 5.20 10.62 7.71
C GLN A 293 4.67 9.23 7.35
N PHE A 294 4.27 8.48 8.37
CA PHE A 294 3.47 7.28 8.24
C PHE A 294 2.01 7.58 8.58
N THR A 295 1.15 6.59 8.38
CA THR A 295 -0.27 6.68 8.73
C THR A 295 -0.47 6.82 10.25
N HIS A 296 0.32 6.12 11.06
CA HIS A 296 0.15 6.06 12.52
C HIS A 296 1.20 6.87 13.31
N LEU A 297 2.30 7.29 12.69
CA LEU A 297 3.35 8.06 13.34
C LEU A 297 4.09 9.00 12.37
N THR A 298 4.90 9.90 12.91
CA THR A 298 5.83 10.75 12.15
C THR A 298 7.23 10.61 12.73
N TRP A 299 8.21 10.34 11.87
CA TRP A 299 9.62 10.45 12.21
C TRP A 299 10.14 11.86 11.92
N LYS A 300 10.84 12.44 12.89
CA LYS A 300 11.75 13.57 12.70
C LYS A 300 13.17 13.02 12.80
N ILE A 301 13.84 12.89 11.66
CA ILE A 301 15.14 12.25 11.55
C ILE A 301 16.21 13.34 11.47
N LYS A 302 17.21 13.23 12.36
CA LYS A 302 18.44 13.99 12.34
C LYS A 302 19.59 13.07 11.98
N VAL A 303 20.39 13.44 10.99
CA VAL A 303 21.49 12.63 10.47
C VAL A 303 22.81 13.25 10.91
N TYR A 304 23.68 12.43 11.49
CA TYR A 304 24.98 12.84 12.01
C TYR A 304 26.09 12.06 11.31
N ALA A 305 27.08 12.76 10.77
CA ALA A 305 28.34 12.13 10.36
C ALA A 305 29.14 11.72 11.60
N VAL A 306 29.67 10.50 11.61
CA VAL A 306 30.66 10.08 12.62
C VAL A 306 32.04 10.50 12.17
N SER A 307 32.77 11.16 13.07
CA SER A 307 34.11 11.68 12.82
C SER A 307 35.12 10.54 12.75
N GLY A 308 35.95 10.57 11.71
CA GLY A 308 36.96 9.54 11.46
C GLY A 308 36.38 8.23 10.93
N ALA A 309 37.27 7.37 10.46
CA ALA A 309 36.92 6.03 10.03
C ALA A 309 36.96 5.07 11.22
N ILE A 310 36.01 4.15 11.27
CA ILE A 310 35.90 3.11 12.29
C ILE A 310 36.31 1.78 11.66
N ASN A 311 37.19 1.05 12.34
CA ASN A 311 37.63 -0.28 11.91
C ASN A 311 37.21 -1.31 12.95
N ILE A 312 36.24 -2.14 12.60
CA ILE A 312 35.69 -3.18 13.47
C ILE A 312 35.84 -4.49 12.72
N GLU A 313 36.52 -5.46 13.35
CA GLU A 313 36.81 -6.76 12.72
C GLU A 313 35.56 -7.62 12.57
N THR A 314 34.66 -7.60 13.55
CA THR A 314 33.42 -8.39 13.55
C THR A 314 32.21 -7.48 13.76
N LEU A 315 31.35 -7.39 12.74
CA LEU A 315 30.08 -6.69 12.85
C LEU A 315 29.00 -7.62 13.44
N PRO A 316 27.99 -7.08 14.13
CA PRO A 316 26.77 -7.83 14.44
C PRO A 316 26.14 -8.42 13.17
N ASP A 317 25.48 -9.58 13.29
CA ASP A 317 24.88 -10.31 12.15
C ASP A 317 23.88 -9.49 11.32
N ASP A 318 23.28 -8.46 11.91
CA ASP A 318 22.34 -7.57 11.24
C ASP A 318 23.01 -6.35 10.58
N MET A 319 24.35 -6.30 10.49
CA MET A 319 25.10 -5.16 9.98
C MET A 319 26.13 -5.57 8.92
N ILE A 320 26.35 -4.67 7.96
CA ILE A 320 27.33 -4.85 6.88
C ILE A 320 28.03 -3.53 6.54
N TRP A 321 29.20 -3.64 5.92
CA TRP A 321 29.79 -2.53 5.18
C TRP A 321 29.20 -2.45 3.77
N PHE A 322 28.82 -1.25 3.37
CA PHE A 322 28.08 -0.93 2.17
C PHE A 322 28.82 0.10 1.34
N ASP A 323 29.12 -0.24 0.09
CA ASP A 323 29.58 0.75 -0.89
C ASP A 323 28.38 1.48 -1.49
N LEU A 324 28.49 2.81 -1.66
CA LEU A 324 27.44 3.60 -2.29
C LEU A 324 27.12 3.09 -3.70
N SER A 325 28.09 2.52 -4.42
CA SER A 325 27.86 1.94 -5.75
C SER A 325 26.92 0.73 -5.74
N ASP A 326 26.77 0.05 -4.60
CA ASP A 326 26.00 -1.19 -4.47
C ASP A 326 24.53 -0.96 -4.09
N ARG A 327 24.03 0.28 -4.18
CA ARG A 327 22.68 0.67 -3.73
C ARG A 327 21.57 -0.26 -4.24
N ASP A 328 21.68 -0.74 -5.48
CA ASP A 328 20.63 -1.54 -6.09
C ASP A 328 20.50 -2.96 -5.49
N GLN A 329 21.50 -3.42 -4.73
CA GLN A 329 21.43 -4.69 -4.01
C GLN A 329 20.63 -4.60 -2.71
N TYR A 330 20.40 -3.37 -2.19
CA TYR A 330 19.77 -3.15 -0.90
C TYR A 330 18.43 -2.44 -1.03
N THR A 331 17.41 -2.96 -0.35
CA THR A 331 16.07 -2.37 -0.34
C THR A 331 15.98 -1.32 0.77
N PHE A 332 15.90 -0.04 0.41
CA PHE A 332 15.79 1.07 1.37
C PHE A 332 14.35 1.54 1.52
N PRO A 333 13.90 1.86 2.74
CA PRO A 333 12.68 2.64 2.89
C PRO A 333 12.96 4.08 2.41
N VAL A 334 11.92 4.74 1.91
CA VAL A 334 11.99 6.14 1.41
C VAL A 334 12.83 7.11 2.25
N PRO A 335 12.74 7.16 3.60
CA PRO A 335 13.61 8.04 4.38
C PRO A 335 15.10 7.72 4.21
N MET A 336 15.48 6.45 4.11
CA MET A 336 16.87 6.04 3.90
C MET A 336 17.33 6.31 2.47
N SER A 337 16.45 6.15 1.48
CA SER A 337 16.74 6.56 0.10
C SER A 337 17.06 8.05 0.00
N LYS A 338 16.37 8.90 0.76
CA LYS A 338 16.66 10.35 0.83
C LYS A 338 18.01 10.64 1.49
N ILE A 339 18.35 9.90 2.55
CA ILE A 339 19.65 10.03 3.21
C ILE A 339 20.76 9.56 2.25
N TYR A 340 20.56 8.45 1.54
CA TYR A 340 21.48 7.98 0.50
C TYR A 340 21.70 9.03 -0.58
N GLN A 341 20.65 9.63 -1.12
CA GLN A 341 20.75 10.72 -2.11
C GLN A 341 21.54 11.91 -1.57
N PHE A 342 21.30 12.30 -0.32
CA PHE A 342 22.08 13.37 0.30
C PHE A 342 23.58 13.04 0.39
N ILE A 343 23.93 11.78 0.69
CA ILE A 343 25.33 11.35 0.81
C ILE A 343 26.01 11.22 -0.57
N ASN A 344 25.29 10.72 -1.56
CA ASN A 344 25.82 10.43 -2.88
C ASN A 344 26.04 11.69 -3.75
N GLY A 345 25.52 12.84 -3.32
CA GLY A 345 25.42 14.05 -4.15
C GLY A 345 24.32 13.94 -5.19
#